data_AF-A0A1B1AI26-F1
#
_entry.id   AF-A0A1B1AI26-F1
#
_cell.length_a   1.000
_cell.length_b   1.000
_cell.length_c   1.000
_cell.angle_alpha   90.00
_cell.angle_beta   90.00
_cell.angle_gamma   90.00
#
_symmetry.space_group_name_H-M   'P 1'
#
loop_
_entity.id
_entity.type
_entity.pdbx_description
1 polymer ?
#
loop_
_entity_poly.entity_id
_entity_poly.type
_entity_poly.pdbx_seq_one_letter_code
_entity_poly.pdbx_strand_id
1 'polypeptide(L)'
;MIRAFLVALAALMLPACAHAQDGRVDRSEAPIVRATANVIVQALPDSSYREWGYRWDAMSARISRFVHWHIFEPDARDRPAEAVVWRNGWVDASGAQIGVSVFGDDRAVTALSFEYDEFTSLDLLDALRDAGAAVSFQADYESYSEYVVTPLERETGLLTLRHICTSARSAAAQRCHNVAELRFALE
;
A
#
# COMPACT_ATOMS: atom_id res chain seq x y z
N MET A 1 -25.63 -43.87 64.89
CA MET A 1 -26.29 -42.58 64.56
C MET A 1 -25.34 -41.77 63.70
N ILE A 2 -25.58 -41.75 62.39
CA ILE A 2 -24.67 -41.26 61.35
C ILE A 2 -24.89 -39.76 61.16
N ARG A 3 -23.83 -38.95 61.34
CA ARG A 3 -23.82 -37.50 61.10
C ARG A 3 -23.59 -37.23 59.62
N ALA A 4 -24.46 -36.41 59.04
CA ALA A 4 -24.43 -35.92 57.68
C ALA A 4 -23.18 -35.07 57.40
N PHE A 5 -22.60 -35.25 56.20
CA PHE A 5 -21.70 -34.26 55.59
C PHE A 5 -22.10 -34.09 54.13
N LEU A 6 -22.87 -33.02 53.88
CA LEU A 6 -23.14 -32.44 52.57
C LEU A 6 -21.91 -31.62 52.17
N VAL A 7 -21.20 -32.04 51.13
CA VAL A 7 -20.17 -31.21 50.49
C VAL A 7 -20.82 -30.45 49.35
N ALA A 8 -20.76 -29.13 49.46
CA ALA A 8 -21.38 -28.15 48.59
C ALA A 8 -20.82 -28.21 47.15
N LEU A 9 -21.76 -28.30 46.22
CA LEU A 9 -21.57 -28.07 44.79
C LEU A 9 -21.49 -26.55 44.58
N ALA A 10 -20.28 -26.00 44.44
CA ALA A 10 -20.06 -24.58 44.16
C ALA A 10 -19.48 -24.40 42.75
N ALA A 11 -20.40 -24.12 41.82
CA ALA A 11 -20.27 -23.31 40.62
C ALA A 11 -18.85 -23.11 40.03
N LEU A 12 -18.48 -23.99 39.10
CA LEU A 12 -17.56 -23.65 38.00
C LEU A 12 -18.28 -22.72 37.01
N MET A 13 -18.45 -21.46 37.39
CA MET A 13 -18.78 -20.37 36.47
C MET A 13 -17.46 -19.81 35.93
N LEU A 14 -16.89 -20.48 34.94
CA LEU A 14 -15.85 -19.87 34.11
C LEU A 14 -16.51 -18.69 33.37
N PRO A 15 -16.02 -17.45 33.50
CA PRO A 15 -16.45 -16.39 32.62
C PRO A 15 -15.96 -16.78 31.22
N ALA A 16 -16.90 -17.22 30.39
CA ALA A 16 -16.71 -17.23 28.95
C ALA A 16 -16.24 -15.81 28.59
N CYS A 17 -14.98 -15.71 28.20
CA CYS A 17 -14.43 -14.48 27.65
C CYS A 17 -15.21 -14.22 26.37
N ALA A 18 -16.29 -13.44 26.49
CA ALA A 18 -16.90 -12.72 25.41
C ALA A 18 -15.83 -11.74 24.90
N HIS A 19 -14.93 -12.25 24.07
CA HIS A 19 -14.22 -11.42 23.11
C HIS A 19 -15.34 -10.88 22.22
N ALA A 20 -15.80 -9.67 22.53
CA ALA A 20 -16.48 -8.85 21.56
C ALA A 20 -15.53 -8.82 20.36
N GLN A 21 -15.84 -9.61 19.33
CA GLN A 21 -15.31 -9.39 18.00
C GLN A 21 -15.78 -7.98 17.66
N ASP A 22 -14.89 -7.04 17.90
CA ASP A 22 -14.99 -5.68 17.40
C ASP A 22 -15.21 -5.87 15.89
N GLY A 23 -16.40 -5.57 15.40
CA GLY A 23 -16.85 -5.85 14.03
C GLY A 23 -16.13 -5.02 12.98
N ARG A 24 -14.86 -4.66 13.21
CA ARG A 24 -13.93 -4.22 12.19
C ARG A 24 -13.77 -5.38 11.23
N VAL A 25 -14.43 -5.26 10.08
CA VAL A 25 -14.07 -6.03 8.89
C VAL A 25 -12.60 -5.72 8.64
N ASP A 26 -11.74 -6.72 8.82
CA ASP A 26 -10.34 -6.63 8.43
C ASP A 26 -10.30 -6.51 6.90
N ARG A 27 -10.16 -5.28 6.40
CA ARG A 27 -10.10 -5.01 4.97
C ARG A 27 -8.69 -5.23 4.43
N SER A 28 -7.69 -5.45 5.27
CA SER A 28 -6.33 -5.77 4.80
C SER A 28 -6.34 -7.05 3.94
N GLU A 29 -7.25 -7.99 4.22
CA GLU A 29 -7.44 -9.21 3.43
C GLU A 29 -8.19 -8.99 2.10
N ALA A 30 -8.76 -7.81 1.88
CA ALA A 30 -9.48 -7.50 0.65
C ALA A 30 -8.53 -7.66 -0.55
N PRO A 31 -8.94 -8.34 -1.63
CA PRO A 31 -8.07 -8.65 -2.76
C PRO A 31 -7.32 -7.45 -3.33
N ILE A 32 -7.98 -6.29 -3.42
CA ILE A 32 -7.41 -5.06 -3.97
C ILE A 32 -6.34 -4.42 -3.07
N VAL A 33 -6.50 -4.50 -1.75
CA VAL A 33 -5.51 -4.00 -0.77
C VAL A 33 -4.25 -4.85 -0.86
N ARG A 34 -4.42 -6.18 -0.85
CA ARG A 34 -3.30 -7.13 -1.00
C ARG A 34 -2.61 -6.99 -2.35
N ALA A 35 -3.35 -6.80 -3.44
CA ALA A 35 -2.77 -6.59 -4.76
C ALA A 35 -1.90 -5.31 -4.77
N THR A 36 -2.42 -4.21 -4.21
CA THR A 36 -1.68 -2.93 -4.10
C THR A 36 -0.42 -3.07 -3.25
N ALA A 37 -0.52 -3.70 -2.07
CA ALA A 37 0.63 -3.97 -1.21
C ALA A 37 1.68 -4.83 -1.92
N ASN A 38 1.25 -5.86 -2.66
CA ASN A 38 2.13 -6.70 -3.46
C ASN A 38 2.84 -5.92 -4.59
N VAL A 39 2.16 -4.95 -5.22
CA VAL A 39 2.78 -4.07 -6.22
C VAL A 39 3.86 -3.21 -5.56
N ILE A 40 3.57 -2.58 -4.41
CA ILE A 40 4.54 -1.77 -3.66
C ILE A 40 5.78 -2.58 -3.29
N VAL A 41 5.60 -3.77 -2.70
CA VAL A 41 6.72 -4.65 -2.31
C VAL A 41 7.54 -5.08 -3.52
N GLN A 42 6.90 -5.42 -4.63
CA GLN A 42 7.63 -5.89 -5.82
C GLN A 42 8.17 -4.77 -6.69
N ALA A 43 7.67 -3.55 -6.57
CA ALA A 43 8.29 -2.41 -7.23
C ALA A 43 9.74 -2.23 -6.76
N LEU A 44 9.98 -2.50 -5.47
CA LEU A 44 11.30 -2.49 -4.85
C LEU A 44 12.15 -3.68 -5.38
N PRO A 45 13.27 -3.42 -6.07
CA PRO A 45 14.13 -4.48 -6.61
C PRO A 45 14.76 -5.30 -5.50
N ASP A 46 15.13 -6.54 -5.82
CA ASP A 46 16.01 -7.31 -4.94
C ASP A 46 17.34 -6.54 -4.81
N SER A 47 17.97 -6.58 -3.63
CA SER A 47 19.17 -5.76 -3.38
C SER A 47 20.35 -6.09 -4.30
N SER A 48 20.39 -7.32 -4.83
CA SER A 48 21.37 -7.73 -5.85
C SER A 48 21.21 -7.02 -7.20
N TYR A 49 20.06 -6.35 -7.43
CA TYR A 49 19.73 -5.69 -8.68
C TYR A 49 19.62 -4.17 -8.53
N ARG A 50 20.11 -3.57 -7.43
CA ARG A 50 19.97 -2.13 -7.16
C ARG A 50 20.37 -1.22 -8.33
N GLU A 51 21.46 -1.54 -9.03
CA GLU A 51 22.01 -0.70 -10.11
C GLU A 51 21.10 -0.55 -11.33
N TRP A 52 20.27 -1.55 -11.63
CA TRP A 52 19.46 -1.59 -12.85
C TRP A 52 17.99 -1.89 -12.59
N GLY A 53 17.64 -2.29 -11.38
CA GLY A 53 16.32 -2.76 -11.00
C GLY A 53 15.24 -1.68 -11.07
N TYR A 54 15.62 -0.40 -11.10
CA TYR A 54 14.70 0.73 -11.27
C TYR A 54 14.53 1.17 -12.72
N ARG A 55 15.23 0.58 -13.69
CA ARG A 55 14.98 0.87 -15.10
C ARG A 55 13.53 0.54 -15.46
N TRP A 56 12.97 1.31 -16.40
CA TRP A 56 11.58 1.18 -16.83
C TRP A 56 11.20 -0.25 -17.23
N ASP A 57 12.03 -0.91 -18.02
CA ASP A 57 11.83 -2.29 -18.47
C ASP A 57 11.86 -3.29 -17.29
N ALA A 58 12.85 -3.17 -16.41
CA ALA A 58 13.00 -4.03 -15.24
C ALA A 58 11.83 -3.88 -14.26
N MET A 59 11.44 -2.64 -13.94
CA MET A 59 10.31 -2.37 -13.06
C MET A 59 9.01 -2.87 -13.69
N SER A 60 8.76 -2.56 -14.97
CA SER A 60 7.51 -2.94 -15.65
C SER A 60 7.36 -4.45 -15.71
N ALA A 61 8.44 -5.18 -16.00
CA ALA A 61 8.42 -6.65 -15.99
C ALA A 61 8.08 -7.19 -14.60
N ARG A 62 8.70 -6.66 -13.54
CA ARG A 62 8.54 -7.16 -12.17
C ARG A 62 7.12 -7.01 -11.63
N ILE A 63 6.43 -5.91 -11.93
CA ILE A 63 5.05 -5.67 -11.45
C ILE A 63 3.96 -5.99 -12.49
N SER A 64 4.33 -6.48 -13.68
CA SER A 64 3.40 -6.77 -14.79
C SER A 64 2.27 -7.74 -14.44
N ARG A 65 2.47 -8.60 -13.43
CA ARG A 65 1.44 -9.55 -12.98
C ARG A 65 0.28 -8.89 -12.22
N PHE A 66 0.44 -7.64 -11.79
CA PHE A 66 -0.59 -6.88 -11.07
C PHE A 66 -0.99 -5.59 -11.76
N VAL A 67 -0.09 -5.00 -12.56
CA VAL A 67 -0.31 -3.70 -13.18
C VAL A 67 -0.56 -3.86 -14.67
N HIS A 68 -1.69 -3.35 -15.12
CA HIS A 68 -2.03 -3.19 -16.51
C HIS A 68 -1.67 -1.77 -16.97
N TRP A 69 -0.90 -1.64 -18.06
CA TRP A 69 -0.41 -0.36 -18.54
C TRP A 69 -1.33 0.25 -19.60
N HIS A 70 -1.48 1.58 -19.58
CA HIS A 70 -2.03 2.30 -20.73
C HIS A 70 -1.06 2.23 -21.92
N ILE A 71 -1.62 2.12 -23.13
CA ILE A 71 -0.86 1.81 -24.37
C ILE A 71 0.01 2.98 -24.88
N PHE A 72 -0.06 4.16 -24.27
CA PHE A 72 0.62 5.35 -24.81
C PHE A 72 1.59 5.99 -23.83
N GLU A 73 2.86 6.01 -24.20
CA GLU A 73 3.80 7.04 -23.78
C GLU A 73 3.86 8.13 -24.87
N PRO A 74 3.94 9.42 -24.50
CA PRO A 74 4.33 10.45 -25.45
C PRO A 74 5.70 10.12 -26.11
N ASP A 75 5.94 10.52 -27.35
CA ASP A 75 7.23 10.25 -28.03
C ASP A 75 8.39 10.88 -27.23
N ALA A 76 9.43 10.10 -26.91
CA ALA A 76 10.59 10.57 -26.16
C ALA A 76 11.40 11.63 -26.92
N ARG A 77 11.31 11.66 -28.26
CA ARG A 77 12.02 12.63 -29.11
C ARG A 77 11.51 14.06 -28.96
N ASP A 78 10.28 14.23 -28.46
CA ASP A 78 9.61 15.53 -28.35
C ASP A 78 9.68 16.12 -26.94
N ARG A 79 10.44 15.49 -26.03
CA ARG A 79 10.50 15.89 -24.61
C ARG A 79 11.82 16.57 -24.24
N PRO A 80 11.79 17.61 -23.40
CA PRO A 80 12.99 18.15 -22.74
C PRO A 80 13.71 17.07 -21.92
N ALA A 81 15.04 17.18 -21.78
CA ALA A 81 15.86 16.20 -21.06
C ALA A 81 15.53 16.08 -19.56
N GLU A 82 14.93 17.13 -19.00
CA GLU A 82 14.46 17.23 -17.62
C GLU A 82 12.97 16.86 -17.45
N ALA A 83 12.30 16.38 -18.51
CA ALA A 83 10.90 16.02 -18.42
C ALA A 83 10.72 14.76 -17.57
N VAL A 84 9.80 14.84 -16.59
CA VAL A 84 9.35 13.66 -15.85
C VAL A 84 8.64 12.73 -16.84
N VAL A 85 9.21 11.54 -17.04
CA VAL A 85 8.55 10.47 -17.78
C VAL A 85 7.43 9.94 -16.90
N TRP A 86 6.21 10.03 -17.41
CA TRP A 86 5.00 9.60 -16.72
C TRP A 86 4.31 8.49 -17.50
N ARG A 87 4.01 7.38 -16.82
CA ARG A 87 3.17 6.30 -17.34
C ARG A 87 2.01 6.07 -16.39
N ASN A 88 0.85 5.73 -16.95
CA ASN A 88 -0.32 5.36 -16.18
C ASN A 88 -0.67 3.89 -16.39
N GLY A 89 -1.22 3.28 -15.36
CA GLY A 89 -1.78 1.94 -15.39
C GLY A 89 -2.82 1.77 -14.29
N TRP A 90 -3.27 0.54 -14.09
CA TRP A 90 -4.14 0.20 -12.99
C TRP A 90 -3.80 -1.18 -12.40
N VAL A 91 -4.00 -1.31 -11.10
CA VAL A 91 -4.07 -2.61 -10.41
C VAL A 91 -5.51 -3.10 -10.50
N ASP A 92 -5.74 -4.34 -10.91
CA ASP A 92 -7.06 -4.97 -10.91
C ASP A 92 -7.05 -6.19 -9.97
N ALA A 93 -8.03 -6.25 -9.07
CA ALA A 93 -8.28 -7.44 -8.27
C ALA A 93 -9.77 -7.58 -7.94
N SER A 94 -10.36 -8.72 -8.33
CA SER A 94 -11.73 -9.09 -8.00
C SER A 94 -12.79 -8.04 -8.38
N GLY A 95 -12.59 -7.31 -9.47
CA GLY A 95 -13.53 -6.31 -9.98
C GLY A 95 -13.38 -4.91 -9.37
N ALA A 96 -12.39 -4.69 -8.51
CA ALA A 96 -11.96 -3.37 -8.06
C ALA A 96 -10.69 -2.95 -8.80
N GLN A 97 -10.52 -1.65 -9.05
CA GLN A 97 -9.40 -1.11 -9.81
C GLN A 97 -8.82 0.14 -9.16
N ILE A 98 -7.49 0.17 -9.02
CA ILE A 98 -6.75 1.30 -8.46
C ILE A 98 -5.83 1.88 -9.52
N GLY A 99 -5.91 3.20 -9.71
CA GLY A 99 -5.03 3.91 -10.63
C GLY A 99 -3.58 3.93 -10.11
N VAL A 100 -2.63 3.65 -11.01
CA VAL A 100 -1.20 3.75 -10.74
C VAL A 100 -0.57 4.74 -11.69
N SER A 101 0.09 5.75 -11.14
CA SER A 101 0.98 6.66 -11.86
C SER A 101 2.42 6.29 -11.56
N VAL A 102 3.26 6.23 -12.60
CA VAL A 102 4.68 5.93 -12.52
C VAL A 102 5.47 7.13 -12.98
N PHE A 103 6.39 7.60 -12.16
CA PHE A 103 7.22 8.76 -12.43
C PHE A 103 8.68 8.33 -12.54
N GLY A 104 9.43 8.99 -13.41
CA GLY A 104 10.86 8.76 -13.57
C GLY A 104 11.50 9.77 -14.50
N ASP A 105 12.75 9.51 -14.85
CA ASP A 105 13.47 10.16 -15.93
C ASP A 105 13.63 9.20 -17.12
N ASP A 106 14.44 9.54 -18.12
CA ASP A 106 14.67 8.68 -19.29
C ASP A 106 15.35 7.34 -18.95
N ARG A 107 16.00 7.22 -17.78
CA ARG A 107 16.79 6.05 -17.38
C ARG A 107 16.07 5.15 -16.39
N ALA A 108 15.41 5.75 -15.40
CA ALA A 108 14.89 5.03 -14.26
C ALA A 108 13.55 5.59 -13.76
N VAL A 109 12.75 4.69 -13.21
CA VAL A 109 11.59 5.02 -12.39
C VAL A 109 12.08 5.55 -11.06
N THR A 110 11.48 6.64 -10.57
CA THR A 110 11.81 7.31 -9.30
C THR A 110 10.69 7.19 -8.28
N ALA A 111 9.44 7.04 -8.72
CA ALA A 111 8.30 6.87 -7.83
C ALA A 111 7.10 6.15 -8.47
N LEU A 112 6.25 5.59 -7.61
CA LEU A 112 4.90 5.12 -7.93
C LEU A 112 3.88 5.85 -7.07
N SER A 113 2.73 6.24 -7.63
CA SER A 113 1.61 6.80 -6.90
C SER A 113 0.34 6.01 -7.16
N PHE A 114 -0.37 5.68 -6.09
CA PHE A 114 -1.60 4.89 -6.09
C PHE A 114 -2.74 5.76 -5.57
N GLU A 115 -3.81 5.92 -6.34
CA GLU A 115 -5.03 6.63 -5.92
C GLU A 115 -6.13 5.61 -5.57
N TYR A 116 -6.64 5.67 -4.34
CA TYR A 116 -7.61 4.71 -3.83
C TYR A 116 -8.66 5.34 -2.90
N ASP A 117 -9.87 4.78 -2.92
CA ASP A 117 -10.98 5.17 -2.04
C ASP A 117 -11.68 3.97 -1.37
N GLU A 118 -11.35 2.74 -1.80
CA GLU A 118 -11.99 1.50 -1.39
C GLU A 118 -11.52 1.01 -0.02
N PHE A 119 -10.34 1.46 0.41
CA PHE A 119 -9.70 1.09 1.66
C PHE A 119 -8.99 2.27 2.33
N THR A 120 -8.60 2.06 3.59
CA THR A 120 -7.90 3.06 4.39
C THR A 120 -6.39 2.89 4.29
N SER A 121 -5.65 3.97 4.58
CA SER A 121 -4.19 3.92 4.72
C SER A 121 -3.71 2.88 5.75
N LEU A 122 -4.51 2.62 6.80
CA LEU A 122 -4.18 1.59 7.78
C LEU A 122 -4.28 0.18 7.19
N ASP A 123 -5.33 -0.10 6.42
CA ASP A 123 -5.50 -1.39 5.73
C ASP A 123 -4.31 -1.69 4.80
N LEU A 124 -3.80 -0.65 4.11
CA LEU A 124 -2.61 -0.78 3.26
C LEU A 124 -1.35 -1.08 4.06
N LEU A 125 -1.13 -0.39 5.19
CA LEU A 125 0.04 -0.61 6.05
C LEU A 125 0.04 -2.03 6.63
N ASP A 126 -1.13 -2.55 7.01
CA ASP A 126 -1.28 -3.93 7.50
C ASP A 126 -1.03 -4.94 6.36
N ALA A 127 -1.62 -4.74 5.18
CA ALA A 127 -1.38 -5.59 4.03
C ALA A 127 0.10 -5.59 3.55
N LEU A 128 0.83 -4.49 3.74
CA LEU A 128 2.28 -4.45 3.47
C LEU A 128 3.06 -5.34 4.43
N ARG A 129 2.66 -5.39 5.72
CA ARG A 129 3.26 -6.29 6.71
C ARG A 129 2.97 -7.74 6.36
N ASP A 130 1.74 -8.04 5.96
CA ASP A 130 1.34 -9.39 5.52
C ASP A 130 2.05 -9.82 4.22
N ALA A 131 2.37 -8.88 3.34
CA ALA A 131 3.20 -9.09 2.16
C ALA A 131 4.71 -9.29 2.49
N GLY A 132 5.08 -9.32 3.77
CA GLY A 132 6.44 -9.59 4.24
C GLY A 132 7.34 -8.37 4.33
N ALA A 133 6.79 -7.15 4.34
CA ALA A 133 7.57 -5.93 4.56
C ALA A 133 7.61 -5.50 6.03
N ALA A 134 8.79 -5.11 6.49
CA ALA A 134 8.88 -4.28 7.68
C ALA A 134 8.43 -2.86 7.33
N VAL A 135 7.48 -2.31 8.09
CA VAL A 135 6.93 -0.97 7.88
C VAL A 135 7.15 -0.13 9.13
N SER A 136 8.01 0.87 9.02
CA SER A 136 8.39 1.73 10.15
C SER A 136 7.94 3.17 9.92
N PHE A 137 7.30 3.76 10.92
CA PHE A 137 6.88 5.16 10.89
C PHE A 137 8.11 6.07 10.94
N GLN A 138 8.16 7.07 10.05
CA GLN A 138 9.25 8.04 9.99
C GLN A 138 8.84 9.39 10.55
N ALA A 139 7.76 9.97 10.00
CA ALA A 139 7.31 11.30 10.37
C ALA A 139 5.82 11.47 10.05
N ASP A 140 5.18 12.38 10.78
CA ASP A 140 3.83 12.84 10.50
C ASP A 140 3.84 14.36 10.32
N TYR A 141 3.12 14.82 9.31
CA TYR A 141 3.00 16.21 8.93
C TYR A 141 1.54 16.57 8.82
N GLU A 142 1.23 17.87 8.79
CA GLU A 142 -0.16 18.35 8.76
C GLU A 142 -1.00 17.76 7.61
N SER A 143 -0.37 17.42 6.48
CA SER A 143 -1.05 16.93 5.28
C SER A 143 -0.68 15.53 4.82
N TYR A 144 0.29 14.87 5.46
CA TYR A 144 0.75 13.54 5.07
C TYR A 144 1.57 12.86 6.16
N SER A 145 1.67 11.55 6.08
CA SER A 145 2.55 10.74 6.94
C SER A 145 3.55 9.97 6.09
N GLU A 146 4.74 9.74 6.61
CA GLU A 146 5.83 9.03 5.96
C GLU A 146 6.19 7.74 6.70
N TYR A 147 6.40 6.67 5.92
CA TYR A 147 6.78 5.36 6.40
C TYR A 147 7.93 4.81 5.56
N VAL A 148 8.89 4.17 6.19
CA VAL A 148 9.93 3.40 5.50
C VAL A 148 9.43 1.96 5.35
N VAL A 149 9.42 1.47 4.10
CA VAL A 149 9.01 0.11 3.72
C VAL A 149 10.24 -0.69 3.33
N THR A 150 10.51 -1.78 4.06
CA THR A 150 11.68 -2.63 3.87
C THR A 150 11.24 -4.09 3.74
N PRO A 151 11.00 -4.58 2.52
CA PRO A 151 10.75 -6.00 2.29
C PRO A 151 12.01 -6.85 2.45
N LEU A 152 11.83 -8.14 2.77
CA LEU A 152 12.94 -9.08 2.86
C LEU A 152 13.71 -9.17 1.52
N GLU A 153 15.04 -9.06 1.58
CA GLU A 153 15.97 -9.17 0.43
C GLU A 153 15.75 -8.14 -0.70
N ARG A 154 14.98 -7.09 -0.44
CA ARG A 154 14.70 -6.00 -1.38
C ARG A 154 15.19 -4.66 -0.88
N GLU A 155 15.36 -3.73 -1.81
CA GLU A 155 15.66 -2.35 -1.50
C GLU A 155 14.53 -1.70 -0.68
N THR A 156 14.90 -0.67 0.08
CA THR A 156 13.97 0.12 0.89
C THR A 156 13.33 1.22 0.06
N GLY A 157 12.05 1.51 0.33
CA GLY A 157 11.33 2.65 -0.22
C GLY A 157 10.75 3.56 0.85
N LEU A 158 10.51 4.82 0.50
CA LEU A 158 9.79 5.78 1.32
C LEU A 158 8.34 5.85 0.83
N LEU A 159 7.40 5.47 1.68
CA LEU A 159 5.96 5.51 1.42
C LEU A 159 5.36 6.76 2.08
N THR A 160 4.80 7.65 1.26
CA THR A 160 4.07 8.84 1.71
C THR A 160 2.57 8.60 1.55
N LEU A 161 1.80 8.75 2.63
CA LEU A 161 0.35 8.59 2.62
C LEU A 161 -0.32 9.94 2.80
N ARG A 162 -1.26 10.26 1.91
CA ARG A 162 -1.97 11.56 1.84
C ARG A 162 -3.47 11.34 1.73
N HIS A 163 -4.23 12.23 2.36
CA HIS A 163 -5.67 12.36 2.12
C HIS A 163 -5.93 13.70 1.45
N ILE A 164 -6.39 13.67 0.20
CA ILE A 164 -6.54 14.87 -0.63
C ILE A 164 -8.02 15.09 -0.86
N CYS A 165 -8.52 16.23 -0.39
CA CYS A 165 -9.87 16.70 -0.68
C CYS A 165 -9.82 17.88 -1.64
N THR A 166 -10.75 17.93 -2.60
CA THR A 166 -11.02 19.14 -3.36
C THR A 166 -11.34 20.29 -2.40
N SER A 167 -10.77 21.48 -2.67
CA SER A 167 -10.97 22.68 -1.85
C SER A 167 -12.45 22.93 -1.53
N ALA A 168 -12.74 23.33 -0.29
CA ALA A 168 -14.08 23.74 0.13
C ALA A 168 -14.63 24.95 -0.65
N ARG A 169 -13.77 25.68 -1.38
CA ARG A 169 -14.15 26.80 -2.25
C ARG A 169 -14.36 26.39 -3.72
N SER A 170 -14.19 25.11 -4.06
CA SER A 170 -14.37 24.61 -5.42
C SER A 170 -15.85 24.65 -5.81
N ALA A 171 -16.15 25.02 -7.05
CA ALA A 171 -17.48 24.91 -7.63
C ALA A 171 -17.84 23.46 -8.02
N ALA A 172 -16.86 22.55 -8.03
CA ALA A 172 -17.09 21.12 -8.22
C ALA A 172 -17.54 20.43 -6.92
N ALA A 173 -18.19 19.27 -7.04
CA ALA A 173 -18.57 18.46 -5.88
C ALA A 173 -17.34 18.15 -5.02
N GLN A 174 -17.51 18.18 -3.69
CA GLN A 174 -16.46 17.75 -2.77
C GLN A 174 -16.12 16.28 -3.02
N ARG A 175 -14.86 16.02 -3.35
CA ARG A 175 -14.31 14.68 -3.52
C ARG A 175 -13.04 14.58 -2.71
N CYS A 176 -12.91 13.50 -1.97
CA CYS A 176 -11.68 13.16 -1.27
C CYS A 176 -11.20 11.81 -1.79
N HIS A 177 -9.90 11.66 -1.92
CA HIS A 177 -9.24 10.42 -2.30
C HIS A 177 -7.98 10.26 -1.47
N ASN A 178 -7.54 9.02 -1.29
CA ASN A 178 -6.27 8.73 -0.65
C ASN A 178 -5.21 8.51 -1.73
N VAL A 179 -3.99 8.95 -1.42
CA VAL A 179 -2.83 8.73 -2.28
C VAL A 179 -1.73 8.07 -1.46
N ALA A 180 -1.19 6.98 -1.98
CA ALA A 180 0.05 6.38 -1.50
C ALA A 180 1.13 6.61 -2.55
N GLU A 181 2.19 7.34 -2.20
CA GLU A 181 3.34 7.57 -3.08
C GLU A 181 4.56 6.82 -2.54
N LEU A 182 5.06 5.84 -3.29
CA LEU A 182 6.28 5.11 -3.02
C LEU A 182 7.42 5.76 -3.78
N ARG A 183 8.36 6.39 -3.08
CA ARG A 183 9.60 6.94 -3.63
C ARG A 183 10.76 5.97 -3.43
N PHE A 184 11.57 5.82 -4.46
CA PHE A 184 12.74 4.96 -4.42
C PHE A 184 13.96 5.74 -3.91
N ALA A 185 14.78 5.09 -3.09
CA ALA A 185 16.08 5.63 -2.69
C ALA A 185 17.07 5.54 -3.87
N LEU A 186 16.93 6.44 -4.83
CA LEU A 186 17.91 6.65 -5.88
C LEU A 186 19.00 7.57 -5.31
N GLU A 187 20.18 7.01 -5.05
CA GLU A 187 21.40 7.77 -4.73
C GLU A 187 22.03 8.37 -5.98
#